data_AF-A0A6F8ZCI4-F1
#
_entry.id   AF-A0A6F8ZCI4-F1
#
_cell.length_a   1.000
_cell.length_b   1.000
_cell.length_c   1.000
_cell.angle_alpha   90.00
_cell.angle_beta   90.00
_cell.angle_gamma   90.00
#
_symmetry.space_group_name_H-M   'P 1'
#
loop_
_entity.id
_entity.type
_entity.pdbx_description
1 polymer ?
#
loop_
_entity_poly.entity_id
_entity_poly.type
_entity_poly.pdbx_seq_one_letter_code
_entity_poly.pdbx_strand_id
1 'polypeptide(L)'
;MTLEEIGRLCAAESPRLVVRAWMVDPRRGRMRLALRDGTYLDAHQLGADRYSYHWQRPGETVRRNNAPHFNHIDTALHHLHIGQEVRASPVRGVSEQDVRQVLRFIQSQIEGD
;
A
#
# COMPACT_ATOMS: atom_id res chain seq x y z
N MET A 1 1.85 -7.72 10.35
CA MET A 1 3.29 -7.63 10.03
C MET A 1 3.80 -6.26 10.43
N THR A 2 5.07 -6.12 10.80
CA THR A 2 5.74 -4.82 10.95
C THR A 2 6.06 -4.22 9.58
N LEU A 3 6.41 -2.93 9.53
CA LEU A 3 6.84 -2.29 8.28
C LEU A 3 8.07 -2.97 7.68
N GLU A 4 9.05 -3.37 8.49
CA GLU A 4 10.24 -4.05 7.97
C GLU A 4 9.92 -5.44 7.41
N GLU A 5 8.99 -6.16 8.03
CA GLU A 5 8.47 -7.42 7.49
C GLU A 5 7.75 -7.21 6.16
N ILE A 6 6.95 -6.14 6.04
CA ILE A 6 6.29 -5.76 4.77
C ILE A 6 7.35 -5.51 3.69
N GLY A 7 8.38 -4.73 3.99
CA GLY A 7 9.46 -4.44 3.05
C GLY A 7 10.20 -5.69 2.59
N ARG A 8 10.55 -6.59 3.53
CA ARG A 8 11.20 -7.88 3.23
C ARG A 8 10.32 -8.77 2.36
N LEU A 9 9.04 -8.91 2.71
CA LEU A 9 8.09 -9.71 1.94
C LEU A 9 7.99 -9.18 0.50
N CYS A 10 7.81 -7.87 0.32
CA CYS A 10 7.65 -7.29 -1.01
C CYS A 10 8.90 -7.46 -1.87
N ALA A 11 10.09 -7.29 -1.29
CA ALA A 11 11.36 -7.51 -1.99
C ALA A 11 11.56 -8.98 -2.39
N ALA A 12 11.11 -9.93 -1.54
CA ALA A 12 11.22 -11.36 -1.81
C ALA A 12 10.20 -11.85 -2.87
N GLU A 13 8.95 -11.37 -2.79
CA GLU A 13 7.85 -11.78 -3.70
C GLU A 13 7.98 -11.17 -5.10
N SER A 14 8.55 -9.96 -5.21
CA SER A 14 8.68 -9.26 -6.49
C SER A 14 10.03 -8.56 -6.62
N PRO A 15 11.15 -9.31 -6.67
CA PRO A 15 12.51 -8.75 -6.70
C PRO A 15 12.80 -7.95 -7.98
N ARG A 16 12.03 -8.15 -9.05
CA ARG A 16 12.12 -7.37 -10.29
C ARG A 16 11.35 -6.05 -10.25
N LEU A 17 10.39 -5.94 -9.34
CA LEU A 17 9.54 -4.75 -9.19
C LEU A 17 10.10 -3.83 -8.10
N VAL A 18 10.44 -4.39 -6.95
CA VAL A 18 10.91 -3.62 -5.79
C VAL A 18 12.40 -3.38 -5.90
N VAL A 19 12.80 -2.13 -6.10
CA VAL A 19 14.20 -1.71 -6.19
C VAL A 19 14.80 -1.57 -4.80
N ARG A 20 14.05 -0.97 -3.87
CA ARG A 20 14.52 -0.71 -2.50
C ARG A 20 13.35 -0.53 -1.56
N ALA A 21 13.49 -1.01 -0.32
CA ALA A 21 12.60 -0.68 0.79
C ALA A 21 13.40 -0.03 1.93
N TRP A 22 12.90 1.04 2.53
CA TRP A 22 13.53 1.68 3.69
C TRP A 22 12.55 2.49 4.53
N MET A 23 12.85 2.62 5.82
CA MET A 23 12.10 3.49 6.71
C MET A 23 12.37 4.96 6.36
N VAL A 24 11.30 5.69 6.00
CA VAL A 24 11.38 7.14 5.71
C VAL A 24 11.21 7.95 6.99
N ASP A 25 10.26 7.54 7.83
CA ASP A 25 10.01 8.17 9.13
C ASP A 25 9.63 7.08 10.14
N PRO A 26 10.61 6.53 10.90
CA PRO A 26 10.34 5.52 11.91
C PRO A 26 9.39 6.00 13.00
N ARG A 27 9.44 7.28 13.37
CA ARG A 27 8.62 7.85 14.46
C ARG A 27 7.15 7.89 14.08
N ARG A 28 6.84 8.07 12.79
CA ARG A 28 5.48 8.06 12.25
C ARG A 28 5.11 6.74 11.60
N GLY A 29 5.92 5.69 11.77
CA GLY A 29 5.67 4.38 11.19
C GLY A 29 5.50 4.44 9.67
N ARG A 30 6.43 5.06 8.95
CA ARG A 30 6.41 5.17 7.48
C ARG A 30 7.61 4.48 6.84
N MET A 31 7.32 3.53 5.96
CA MET A 31 8.26 2.90 5.05
C MET A 31 7.95 3.28 3.61
N ARG A 32 8.98 3.39 2.77
CA ARG A 32 8.86 3.51 1.33
C ARG A 32 9.45 2.31 0.62
N LEU A 33 8.75 1.85 -0.41
CA LEU A 33 9.22 0.93 -1.43
C LEU A 33 9.38 1.71 -2.73
N ALA A 34 10.60 1.86 -3.24
CA ALA A 34 10.85 2.37 -4.59
C ALA A 34 10.66 1.24 -5.59
N LEU A 35 9.92 1.53 -6.66
CA LEU A 35 9.57 0.57 -7.70
C LEU A 35 10.36 0.84 -8.99
N ARG A 36 10.50 -0.18 -9.83
CA ARG A 36 11.39 -0.15 -10.99
C ARG A 36 10.97 0.81 -12.10
N ASP A 37 9.68 1.15 -12.17
CA ASP A 37 9.11 2.13 -13.08
C ASP A 37 9.31 3.59 -12.62
N GLY A 38 10.02 3.81 -11.49
CA GLY A 38 10.25 5.12 -10.90
C GLY A 38 9.13 5.58 -9.96
N THR A 39 8.06 4.81 -9.79
CA THR A 39 7.00 5.09 -8.81
C THR A 39 7.41 4.59 -7.42
N TYR A 40 6.60 4.90 -6.40
CA TYR A 40 6.85 4.40 -5.05
C TYR A 40 5.57 4.10 -4.28
N LEU A 41 5.66 3.11 -3.40
CA LEU A 41 4.63 2.79 -2.41
C LEU A 41 5.10 3.22 -1.02
N ASP A 42 4.35 4.11 -0.36
CA ASP A 42 4.50 4.37 1.07
C ASP A 42 3.54 3.48 1.87
N ALA A 43 4.08 2.67 2.78
CA ALA A 43 3.32 1.92 3.78
C ALA A 43 3.38 2.64 5.12
N HIS A 44 2.23 2.85 5.75
CA HIS A 44 2.12 3.43 7.08
C HIS A 44 1.46 2.46 8.06
N GLN A 45 1.96 2.44 9.29
CA GLN A 45 1.31 1.83 10.45
C GLN A 45 1.25 2.87 11.57
N LEU A 46 0.03 3.28 11.93
CA LEU A 46 -0.23 4.32 12.92
C LEU A 46 -0.95 3.69 14.13
N GLY A 47 -0.18 3.16 15.07
CA GLY A 47 -0.74 2.37 16.18
C GLY A 47 -1.20 0.98 15.74
N ALA A 48 -1.98 0.30 16.58
CA ALA A 48 -2.34 -1.11 16.37
C ALA A 48 -3.28 -1.33 15.18
N ASP A 49 -4.25 -0.43 14.99
CA ASP A 49 -5.39 -0.68 14.10
C ASP A 49 -5.46 0.24 12.89
N ARG A 50 -4.49 1.15 12.67
CA ARG A 50 -4.53 2.07 11.52
C ARG A 50 -3.37 1.81 10.58
N TYR A 51 -3.68 1.69 9.30
CA TYR A 51 -2.70 1.49 8.25
C TYR A 51 -3.05 2.27 7.00
N SER A 52 -2.05 2.49 6.16
CA SER A 52 -2.30 2.93 4.79
C SER A 52 -1.20 2.49 3.83
N TYR A 53 -1.59 2.30 2.57
CA TYR A 53 -0.72 2.04 1.43
C TYR A 53 -0.96 3.12 0.40
N HIS A 54 0.04 3.96 0.14
CA HIS A 54 -0.03 5.10 -0.77
C HIS A 54 0.92 4.84 -1.93
N TRP A 55 0.37 4.41 -3.06
CA TRP A 55 1.14 4.27 -4.29
C TRP A 55 1.05 5.56 -5.10
N GLN A 56 2.19 6.21 -5.30
CA GLN A 56 2.30 7.46 -6.03
C GLN A 56 2.86 7.19 -7.43
N ARG A 57 2.07 7.50 -8.45
CA ARG A 57 2.50 7.46 -9.86
C ARG A 57 2.34 8.85 -10.52
N PRO A 58 2.95 9.11 -11.69
CA PRO A 58 2.76 10.36 -12.40
C PRO A 58 1.27 10.60 -12.67
N GLY A 59 0.75 11.76 -12.24
CA GLY A 59 -0.64 12.16 -12.49
C GLY A 59 -1.71 11.48 -11.62
N GLU A 60 -1.39 10.44 -10.84
CA GLU A 60 -2.38 9.73 -10.02
C GLU A 60 -1.79 9.20 -8.71
N THR A 61 -2.60 9.25 -7.65
CA THR A 61 -2.30 8.59 -6.37
C THR A 61 -3.35 7.53 -6.10
N VAL A 62 -2.90 6.31 -5.82
CA VAL A 62 -3.76 5.21 -5.39
C VAL A 62 -3.52 4.98 -3.90
N ARG A 63 -4.56 5.06 -3.08
CA ARG A 63 -4.43 4.94 -1.62
C ARG A 63 -5.40 3.94 -1.03
N ARG A 64 -4.89 2.92 -0.33
CA ARG A 64 -5.71 2.06 0.55
C ARG A 64 -5.50 2.51 1.98
N ASN A 65 -6.57 2.77 2.73
CA ASN A 65 -6.48 3.07 4.15
C ASN A 65 -7.78 2.66 4.86
N ASN A 66 -7.80 2.79 6.19
CA ASN A 66 -8.94 2.46 7.02
C ASN A 66 -9.43 3.62 7.90
N ALA A 67 -9.35 4.85 7.42
CA ALA A 67 -9.87 6.01 8.15
C ALA A 67 -11.41 5.98 8.24
N PRO A 68 -12.01 6.31 9.40
CA PRO A 68 -13.44 6.13 9.69
C PRO A 68 -14.30 7.27 9.12
N HIS A 69 -14.28 7.43 7.80
CA HIS A 69 -14.99 8.52 7.11
C HIS A 69 -15.89 8.04 5.95
N PHE A 70 -15.87 6.75 5.61
CA PHE A 70 -16.66 6.16 4.51
C PHE A 70 -17.48 4.96 4.97
N ASN A 71 -18.42 5.21 5.88
CA ASN A 71 -19.22 4.15 6.52
C ASN A 71 -20.26 3.49 5.59
N HIS A 72 -20.48 4.04 4.40
CA HIS A 72 -21.47 3.56 3.42
C HIS A 72 -20.87 2.58 2.40
N ILE A 73 -19.57 2.30 2.47
CA ILE A 73 -18.90 1.35 1.57
C ILE A 73 -18.98 -0.04 2.22
N ASP A 74 -19.26 -1.09 1.44
CA ASP A 74 -19.38 -2.48 1.92
C ASP A 74 -18.16 -2.96 2.72
N THR A 75 -16.99 -2.42 2.40
CA THR A 75 -15.73 -2.76 3.06
C THR A 75 -15.35 -1.78 4.17
N ALA A 76 -16.24 -0.89 4.62
CA ALA A 76 -15.95 0.02 5.73
C ALA A 76 -15.35 -0.75 6.94
N LEU A 77 -14.29 -0.26 7.58
CA LEU A 77 -13.63 1.04 7.39
C LEU A 77 -12.60 1.08 6.24
N HIS A 78 -12.35 -0.05 5.59
CA HIS A 78 -11.29 -0.24 4.60
C HIS A 78 -11.76 0.18 3.22
N HIS A 79 -11.01 1.04 2.56
CA HIS A 79 -11.42 1.57 1.26
C HIS A 79 -10.20 1.94 0.40
N LEU A 80 -10.44 2.04 -0.90
CA LEU A 80 -9.46 2.34 -1.94
C LEU A 80 -9.80 3.70 -2.57
N HIS A 81 -8.85 4.62 -2.57
CA HIS A 81 -8.89 5.86 -3.34
C HIS A 81 -8.14 5.66 -4.65
N ILE A 82 -8.75 6.06 -5.77
CA ILE A 82 -8.09 6.19 -7.08
C ILE A 82 -8.37 7.62 -7.55
N GLY A 83 -7.39 8.51 -7.41
CA GLY A 83 -7.63 9.95 -7.59
C GLY A 83 -8.68 10.46 -6.60
N GLN A 84 -9.81 10.95 -7.10
CA GLN A 84 -10.94 11.44 -6.30
C GLN A 84 -12.01 10.37 -6.03
N GLU A 85 -11.94 9.22 -6.70
CA GLU A 85 -12.92 8.15 -6.55
C GLU A 85 -12.61 7.28 -5.35
N VAL A 86 -13.64 6.85 -4.62
CA VAL A 86 -13.53 5.94 -3.48
C VAL A 86 -14.30 4.65 -3.78
N ARG A 87 -13.63 3.50 -3.60
CA ARG A 87 -14.15 2.17 -3.88
C ARG A 87 -13.95 1.23 -2.70
N ALA A 88 -14.69 0.12 -2.72
CA ALA A 88 -14.48 -1.00 -1.83
C ALA A 88 -13.06 -1.57 -1.97
N SER A 89 -12.48 -2.04 -0.86
CA SER A 89 -11.15 -2.66 -0.84
C SER A 89 -11.19 -4.01 -0.12
N PRO A 90 -10.71 -5.10 -0.76
CA PRO A 90 -10.58 -6.39 -0.10
C PRO A 90 -9.41 -6.44 0.89
N VAL A 91 -8.51 -5.45 0.85
CA VAL A 91 -7.36 -5.34 1.74
C VAL A 91 -7.82 -4.83 3.10
N ARG A 92 -7.65 -5.64 4.15
CA ARG A 92 -8.17 -5.38 5.51
C ARG A 92 -7.09 -4.99 6.53
N GLY A 93 -5.83 -5.02 6.15
CA GLY A 93 -4.77 -4.73 7.10
C GLY A 93 -3.38 -4.90 6.53
N VAL A 94 -2.52 -5.43 7.40
CA VAL A 94 -1.08 -5.62 7.21
C VAL A 94 -0.69 -7.08 7.36
N SER A 95 -1.63 -7.99 7.09
CA SER A 95 -1.33 -9.42 6.98
C SER A 95 -0.50 -9.71 5.73
N GLU A 96 0.16 -10.86 5.68
CA GLU A 96 0.93 -11.28 4.50
C GLU A 96 0.05 -11.31 3.24
N GLN A 97 -1.18 -11.81 3.39
CA GLN A 97 -2.17 -11.87 2.32
C GLN A 97 -2.60 -10.48 1.85
N ASP A 98 -2.83 -9.54 2.77
CA ASP A 98 -3.18 -8.15 2.43
C ASP A 98 -2.04 -7.46 1.68
N VAL A 99 -0.81 -7.60 2.16
CA VAL A 99 0.37 -7.01 1.53
C VAL A 99 0.57 -7.58 0.12
N ARG A 100 0.42 -8.90 -0.05
CA ARG A 100 0.47 -9.54 -1.39
C ARG A 100 -0.60 -9.00 -2.32
N GLN A 101 -1.83 -8.77 -1.83
CA GLN A 101 -2.89 -8.19 -2.65
C GLN A 101 -2.53 -6.78 -3.12
N VAL A 102 -1.94 -5.95 -2.25
CA VAL A 102 -1.44 -4.61 -2.62
C VAL A 102 -0.35 -4.71 -3.68
N LEU A 103 0.64 -5.59 -3.48
CA LEU A 103 1.76 -5.77 -4.38
C LEU A 103 1.31 -6.27 -5.76
N ARG A 104 0.45 -7.29 -5.80
CA ARG A 104 -0.12 -7.83 -7.05
C ARG A 104 -0.93 -6.80 -7.82
N PHE A 105 -1.71 -5.98 -7.11
CA PHE A 105 -2.42 -4.87 -7.74
C PHE A 105 -1.44 -3.88 -8.39
N ILE A 106 -0.38 -3.48 -7.68
CA ILE A 106 0.61 -2.54 -8.24
C ILE A 106 1.28 -3.18 -9.47
N GLN A 107 1.70 -4.44 -9.35
CA GLN A 107 2.34 -5.16 -10.43
C GLN A 107 1.45 -5.26 -11.68
N SER A 108 0.17 -5.58 -11.52
CA SER A 108 -0.76 -5.69 -12.65
C SER A 108 -1.06 -4.35 -13.34
N GLN A 109 -0.88 -3.23 -12.63
CA GLN A 109 -1.02 -1.89 -13.21
C GLN A 109 0.26 -1.44 -13.93
N ILE A 110 1.43 -1.95 -13.55
CA ILE A 110 2.71 -1.62 -14.20
C ILE A 110 2.96 -2.50 -15.43
N GLU A 111 2.57 -3.77 -15.38
CA GLU A 111 2.72 -4.71 -16.50
C GLU A 111 1.59 -4.59 -17.54
N GLY A 112 0.50 -3.90 -17.20
CA GLY A 112 -0.68 -3.70 -18.05
C GLY A 112 -0.71 -2.38 -18.83
N ASP A 113 0.27 -1.50 -18.61
CA ASP A 113 0.56 -0.29 -19.41
C ASP A 113 1.64 -0.59 -20.46
#